data_AF-A0A1F6DGX3-F1
#
_entry.id   AF-A0A1F6DGX3-F1
#
_cell.length_a   1.000
_cell.length_b   1.000
_cell.length_c   1.000
_cell.angle_alpha   90.00
_cell.angle_beta   90.00
_cell.angle_gamma   90.00
#
_symmetry.space_group_name_H-M   'P 1'
#
loop_
_entity.id
_entity.type
_entity.pdbx_description
1 polymer ?
#
loop_
_entity_poly.entity_id
_entity_poly.type
_entity_poly.pdbx_seq_one_letter_code
_entity_poly.pdbx_strand_id
1 'polypeptide(L)'
;MKDKRTYADRREYLIRAVSDRRRKLKSMAIEYKGGRCQICGYSKYQGALDLHHINPSEKDFALGQKGYTRSWLKIKEELDKCILLCATCHREVEAGVTQLPEGIQESKRGELLEARAARRVISSRARVSEKVQRLSRKGVDRKRSKHLASHPPVSEG
;
A
#
# COMPACT_ATOMS: atom_id res chain seq x y z
N MET A 1 -36.19 -10.24 -34.24
CA MET A 1 -35.64 -11.60 -33.97
C MET A 1 -34.84 -11.54 -32.68
N LYS A 2 -35.04 -12.47 -31.74
CA LYS A 2 -34.21 -12.53 -30.52
C LYS A 2 -32.87 -13.16 -30.91
N ASP A 3 -31.79 -12.39 -30.79
CA ASP A 3 -30.42 -12.85 -30.97
C ASP A 3 -30.13 -13.96 -29.95
N LYS A 4 -30.14 -15.22 -30.42
CA LYS A 4 -29.93 -16.39 -29.57
C LYS A 4 -28.44 -16.69 -29.54
N ARG A 5 -27.69 -15.97 -28.70
CA ARG A 5 -26.30 -16.33 -28.37
C ARG A 5 -26.22 -17.82 -28.04
N THR A 6 -25.38 -18.55 -28.76
CA THR A 6 -25.14 -19.97 -28.52
C THR A 6 -24.12 -20.18 -27.40
N TYR A 7 -24.02 -21.41 -26.89
CA TYR A 7 -23.00 -21.77 -25.89
C TYR A 7 -21.56 -21.60 -26.44
N ALA A 8 -21.36 -21.83 -27.74
CA ALA A 8 -20.08 -21.61 -28.42
C ALA A 8 -19.69 -20.12 -28.44
N ASP A 9 -20.63 -19.22 -28.74
CA ASP A 9 -20.40 -17.77 -28.72
C ASP A 9 -20.02 -17.27 -27.31
N ARG A 10 -20.65 -17.86 -26.29
CA ARG A 10 -20.31 -17.59 -24.89
C ARG A 10 -18.89 -18.02 -24.57
N ARG A 11 -18.44 -19.19 -25.05
CA ARG A 11 -17.06 -19.68 -24.85
C ARG A 11 -16.04 -18.72 -25.47
N GLU A 12 -16.23 -18.32 -26.71
CA GLU A 12 -15.30 -17.39 -27.37
C GLU A 12 -15.25 -16.03 -26.66
N TYR A 13 -16.41 -15.49 -26.29
CA TYR A 13 -16.50 -14.26 -25.53
C TYR A 13 -15.71 -14.34 -24.21
N LEU A 14 -15.86 -15.44 -23.45
CA LEU A 14 -15.13 -15.63 -22.19
C LEU A 14 -13.62 -15.73 -22.41
N ILE A 15 -13.16 -16.42 -23.45
CA ILE A 15 -11.73 -16.53 -23.78
C ILE A 15 -11.16 -15.14 -24.08
N ARG A 16 -11.83 -14.35 -24.91
CA ARG A 16 -11.41 -12.97 -25.26
C ARG A 16 -11.39 -12.08 -24.02
N ALA A 17 -12.47 -12.08 -23.23
CA ALA A 17 -12.57 -11.30 -22.00
C ALA A 17 -11.45 -11.62 -20.99
N VAL A 18 -11.08 -12.90 -20.83
CA VAL A 18 -9.97 -13.32 -19.97
C VAL A 18 -8.64 -12.83 -20.53
N SER A 19 -8.41 -12.98 -21.83
CA SER A 19 -7.19 -12.50 -22.49
C SER A 19 -7.02 -10.98 -22.33
N ASP A 20 -8.08 -10.21 -22.57
CA ASP A 20 -8.05 -8.74 -22.47
C ASP A 20 -7.80 -8.28 -21.03
N ARG A 21 -8.44 -8.94 -20.06
CA ARG A 21 -8.19 -8.68 -18.63
C ARG A 21 -6.73 -8.95 -18.26
N ARG A 22 -6.15 -10.05 -18.74
CA ARG A 22 -4.74 -10.39 -18.47
C ARG A 22 -3.79 -9.37 -19.10
N ARG A 23 -4.04 -8.96 -20.34
CA ARG A 23 -3.24 -7.93 -21.03
C ARG A 23 -3.28 -6.61 -20.25
N LYS A 24 -4.46 -6.17 -19.83
CA LYS A 24 -4.64 -4.96 -19.02
C LYS A 24 -3.84 -5.03 -17.72
N LEU A 25 -3.95 -6.12 -16.98
CA LEU A 25 -3.21 -6.30 -15.72
C LEU A 25 -1.69 -6.39 -15.92
N LYS A 26 -1.22 -7.01 -17.01
CA LYS A 26 0.22 -7.02 -17.36
C LYS A 26 0.71 -5.59 -17.63
N SER A 27 -0.01 -4.79 -18.42
CA SER A 27 0.37 -3.40 -18.67
C SER A 27 0.41 -2.57 -17.38
N MET A 28 -0.60 -2.69 -16.51
CA MET A 28 -0.60 -2.01 -15.21
C MET A 28 0.56 -2.44 -14.31
N ALA A 29 0.92 -3.73 -14.34
CA ALA A 29 2.05 -4.27 -13.58
C ALA A 29 3.40 -3.75 -14.07
N ILE A 30 3.57 -3.64 -15.39
CA ILE A 30 4.76 -3.08 -16.03
C ILE A 30 4.90 -1.60 -15.64
N GLU A 31 3.81 -0.83 -15.72
CA GLU A 31 3.78 0.57 -15.34
C GLU A 31 4.11 0.77 -13.86
N TYR A 32 3.53 -0.05 -12.98
CA TYR A 32 3.85 -0.05 -11.54
C TYR A 32 5.33 -0.26 -11.24
N LYS A 33 6.04 -1.02 -12.09
CA LYS A 33 7.49 -1.28 -11.96
C LYS A 33 8.39 -0.34 -12.76
N GLY A 34 7.84 0.75 -13.29
CA GLY A 34 8.59 1.83 -13.94
C GLY A 34 8.69 1.71 -15.46
N GLY A 35 7.99 0.76 -16.09
CA GLY A 35 7.81 0.70 -17.55
C GLY A 35 9.05 0.33 -18.38
N ARG A 36 10.17 0.00 -17.73
CA ARG A 36 11.44 -0.33 -18.40
C ARG A 36 12.19 -1.43 -17.67
N CYS A 37 13.02 -2.15 -18.40
CA CYS A 37 13.96 -3.10 -17.81
C CYS A 37 14.86 -2.39 -16.79
N GLN A 38 14.95 -2.93 -15.58
CA GLN A 38 15.75 -2.33 -14.50
C GLN A 38 17.25 -2.63 -14.59
N ILE A 39 17.66 -3.50 -15.54
CA ILE A 39 19.07 -3.78 -15.84
C ILE A 39 19.53 -2.93 -17.03
N CYS A 40 18.90 -3.07 -18.20
CA CYS A 40 19.37 -2.47 -19.45
C CYS A 40 18.54 -1.26 -19.95
N GLY A 41 17.45 -0.90 -19.26
CA GLY A 41 16.61 0.24 -19.63
C GLY A 41 15.65 0.01 -20.81
N TYR A 42 15.57 -1.20 -21.38
CA TYR A 42 14.67 -1.51 -22.49
C TYR A 42 13.20 -1.15 -22.17
N SER A 43 12.57 -0.36 -23.04
CA SER A 43 11.18 0.11 -22.87
C SER A 43 10.37 0.15 -24.19
N LYS A 44 10.92 -0.41 -25.28
CA LYS A 44 10.31 -0.30 -26.63
C LYS A 44 9.01 -1.09 -26.77
N TYR A 45 8.94 -2.28 -26.18
CA TYR A 45 7.77 -3.17 -26.29
C TYR A 45 7.45 -3.84 -24.96
N GLN A 46 6.25 -3.58 -24.42
CA GLN A 46 5.79 -4.15 -23.15
C GLN A 46 5.72 -5.69 -23.16
N GLY A 47 5.48 -6.30 -24.33
CA GLY A 47 5.41 -7.76 -24.43
C GLY A 47 6.76 -8.46 -24.26
N ALA A 48 7.88 -7.75 -24.43
CA ALA A 48 9.23 -8.26 -24.18
C ALA A 48 9.72 -8.00 -22.75
N LEU A 49 8.86 -7.46 -21.88
CA LEU A 49 9.12 -7.26 -20.47
C LEU A 49 8.42 -8.34 -19.63
N ASP A 50 9.14 -8.89 -18.68
CA ASP A 50 8.70 -9.94 -17.77
C ASP A 50 9.15 -9.63 -16.33
N LEU A 51 8.41 -10.21 -15.37
CA LEU A 51 8.62 -9.99 -13.95
C LEU A 51 9.42 -11.16 -13.38
N HIS A 52 10.62 -10.84 -12.91
CA HIS A 52 11.51 -11.78 -12.26
C HIS A 52 11.34 -11.68 -10.74
N HIS A 53 11.15 -12.80 -10.06
CA HIS A 53 11.12 -12.82 -8.59
C HIS A 53 12.54 -12.66 -8.04
N ILE A 54 12.74 -11.71 -7.14
CA ILE A 54 14.07 -11.47 -6.53
C ILE A 54 14.48 -12.69 -5.68
N ASN A 55 13.54 -13.22 -4.90
CA ASN A 55 13.71 -14.47 -4.17
C ASN A 55 12.65 -15.49 -4.64
N PRO A 56 13.03 -16.56 -5.35
CA PRO A 56 12.11 -17.58 -5.82
C PRO A 56 11.33 -18.29 -4.71
N SER A 57 11.84 -18.29 -3.47
CA SER A 57 11.24 -18.94 -2.31
C SER A 57 10.16 -18.09 -1.62
N GLU A 58 10.10 -16.79 -1.90
CA GLU A 58 9.15 -15.85 -1.29
C GLU A 58 7.90 -15.59 -2.16
N LYS A 59 7.84 -16.21 -3.34
CA LYS A 59 6.72 -16.04 -4.26
C LYS A 59 5.47 -16.76 -3.76
N ASP A 60 4.34 -16.06 -3.76
CA ASP A 60 3.05 -16.69 -3.52
C ASP A 60 2.49 -17.31 -4.81
N PHE A 61 2.79 -16.69 -5.96
CA PHE A 61 2.37 -17.17 -7.28
C PHE A 61 3.18 -16.56 -8.43
N ALA A 62 3.24 -17.26 -9.57
CA ALA A 62 3.91 -16.74 -10.76
C ALA A 62 3.10 -15.64 -11.45
N LEU A 63 3.69 -14.46 -11.69
CA LEU A 63 3.09 -13.32 -12.40
C LEU A 63 3.12 -13.48 -13.94
N GLY A 64 2.79 -14.69 -14.41
CA GLY A 64 2.62 -14.99 -15.83
C GLY A 64 1.13 -15.02 -16.24
N GLN A 65 0.83 -15.76 -17.31
CA GLN A 65 -0.52 -15.92 -17.85
C GLN A 65 -1.58 -16.35 -16.82
N LYS A 66 -1.19 -17.17 -15.84
CA LYS A 66 -2.10 -17.67 -14.80
C LYS A 66 -2.19 -16.76 -13.57
N GLY A 67 -1.16 -15.96 -13.28
CA GLY A 67 -1.11 -15.07 -12.10
C GLY A 67 -2.09 -13.90 -12.15
N TYR A 68 -2.36 -13.38 -13.34
CA TYR A 68 -3.28 -12.25 -13.55
C TYR A 68 -4.77 -12.59 -13.37
N THR A 69 -5.12 -13.72 -12.76
CA THR A 69 -6.50 -14.08 -12.42
C THR A 69 -6.93 -13.56 -11.04
N ARG A 70 -5.99 -13.02 -10.25
CA ARG A 70 -6.23 -12.53 -8.89
C ARG A 70 -6.69 -11.07 -8.85
N SER A 71 -7.00 -10.59 -7.65
CA SER A 71 -7.31 -9.18 -7.40
C SER A 71 -6.06 -8.32 -7.58
N TRP A 72 -6.27 -7.04 -7.93
CA TRP A 72 -5.16 -6.10 -8.15
C TRP A 72 -4.31 -5.89 -6.90
N LEU A 73 -4.90 -5.90 -5.70
CA LEU A 73 -4.17 -5.79 -4.44
C LEU A 73 -3.17 -6.93 -4.24
N LYS A 74 -3.59 -8.19 -4.46
CA LYS A 74 -2.69 -9.35 -4.37
C LYS A 74 -1.61 -9.32 -5.45
N ILE A 75 -1.94 -8.83 -6.63
CA ILE A 75 -0.97 -8.65 -7.71
C ILE A 75 0.08 -7.62 -7.29
N LYS A 76 -0.31 -6.49 -6.68
CA LYS A 76 0.62 -5.48 -6.17
C LYS A 76 1.56 -6.02 -5.09
N GLU A 77 1.03 -6.75 -4.11
CA GLU A 77 1.83 -7.39 -3.06
C GLU A 77 2.90 -8.32 -3.64
N GLU A 78 2.54 -9.10 -4.66
CA GLU A 78 3.50 -9.98 -5.32
C GLU A 78 4.46 -9.20 -6.23
N LEU A 79 3.99 -8.15 -6.89
CA LEU A 79 4.84 -7.28 -7.70
C LEU A 79 5.95 -6.70 -6.84
N ASP A 80 5.70 -6.28 -5.61
CA ASP A 80 6.73 -5.73 -4.72
C ASP A 80 7.93 -6.66 -4.52
N LYS A 81 7.75 -7.98 -4.62
CA LYS A 81 8.81 -9.00 -4.51
C LYS A 81 9.55 -9.26 -5.84
N CYS A 82 9.13 -8.59 -6.91
CA CYS A 82 9.63 -8.79 -8.27
C CYS A 82 10.39 -7.57 -8.80
N ILE A 83 11.25 -7.83 -9.78
CA ILE A 83 11.95 -6.85 -10.61
C ILE A 83 11.49 -6.99 -12.07
N LEU A 84 11.37 -5.86 -12.77
CA LEU A 84 10.96 -5.83 -14.17
C LEU A 84 12.19 -5.94 -15.09
N LEU A 85 12.27 -7.01 -15.88
CA LEU A 85 13.38 -7.28 -16.78
C LEU A 85 12.88 -7.47 -18.22
N CYS A 86 13.74 -7.23 -19.21
CA CYS A 86 13.45 -7.69 -20.57
C CYS A 86 13.75 -9.18 -20.71
N ALA A 87 13.18 -9.83 -21.72
CA ALA A 87 13.34 -11.26 -21.95
C ALA A 87 14.81 -11.73 -22.01
N THR A 88 15.73 -10.89 -22.52
CA THR A 88 17.16 -11.20 -22.56
C THR A 88 17.76 -11.16 -21.15
N CYS A 89 17.66 -10.02 -20.45
CA CYS A 89 18.21 -9.89 -19.10
C CYS A 89 17.58 -10.88 -18.12
N HIS A 90 16.29 -11.22 -18.29
CA HIS A 90 15.63 -12.25 -17.49
C HIS A 90 16.35 -13.60 -17.62
N ARG A 91 16.63 -14.05 -18.85
CA ARG A 91 17.33 -15.30 -19.12
C ARG A 91 18.77 -15.26 -18.64
N GLU A 92 19.45 -14.12 -18.77
CA GLU A 92 20.82 -13.94 -18.26
C GLU A 92 20.86 -14.06 -16.73
N VAL A 93 19.88 -13.48 -16.03
CA VAL A 93 19.78 -13.60 -14.57
C VAL A 93 19.46 -15.03 -14.16
N GLU A 94 18.53 -15.71 -14.84
CA GLU A 94 18.23 -17.13 -14.58
C GLU A 94 19.44 -18.04 -14.83
N ALA A 95 20.27 -17.71 -15.82
CA ALA A 95 21.50 -18.43 -16.14
C ALA A 95 22.71 -18.02 -15.28
N GLY A 96 22.57 -17.03 -14.39
CA GLY A 96 23.66 -16.50 -13.57
C GLY A 96 24.71 -15.70 -14.33
N VAL A 97 24.44 -15.31 -15.59
CA VAL A 97 25.32 -14.51 -16.44
C VAL A 97 25.33 -13.05 -15.99
N THR A 98 24.16 -12.52 -15.63
CA THR A 98 23.97 -11.13 -15.19
C THR A 98 23.42 -11.10 -13.76
N GLN A 99 23.88 -10.14 -12.95
CA GLN A 99 23.43 -9.98 -11.57
C GLN A 99 22.31 -8.94 -11.46
N LEU A 100 21.46 -9.09 -10.44
CA LEU A 100 20.42 -8.10 -10.14
C LEU A 100 21.05 -6.83 -9.53
N PRO A 101 20.53 -5.63 -9.85
CA PRO A 101 21.02 -4.39 -9.25
C PRO A 101 20.69 -4.33 -7.75
N GLU A 102 21.67 -4.00 -6.90
CA GLU A 102 21.58 -4.06 -5.42
C GLU A 102 20.62 -3.03 -4.76
N GLY A 103 19.85 -2.25 -5.53
CA GLY A 103 19.23 -1.01 -5.05
C GLY A 103 17.72 -1.00 -4.75
N ILE A 104 17.02 -2.13 -4.61
CA ILE A 104 15.53 -2.12 -4.49
C ILE A 104 15.03 -2.30 -3.02
N GLN A 105 15.94 -2.37 -2.05
CA GLN A 105 15.61 -2.66 -0.64
C GLN A 105 15.25 -1.43 0.22
N GLU A 106 15.34 -0.19 -0.28
CA GLU A 106 15.29 1.01 0.58
C GLU A 106 13.91 1.67 0.75
N SER A 107 12.95 1.44 -0.14
CA SER A 107 11.68 2.21 -0.11
C SER A 107 10.74 1.83 1.04
N LYS A 108 10.79 0.58 1.55
CA LYS A 108 9.90 0.14 2.64
C LYS A 108 10.34 0.59 4.03
N ARG A 109 11.57 1.10 4.19
CA ARG A 109 12.06 1.63 5.47
C ARG A 109 11.56 3.04 5.74
N GLY A 110 11.42 3.87 4.70
CA GLY A 110 10.94 5.25 4.81
C GLY A 110 9.47 5.36 5.24
N GLU A 111 8.57 4.63 4.57
CA GLU A 111 7.12 4.70 4.87
C GLU A 111 6.77 4.17 6.27
N LEU A 112 7.48 3.14 6.76
CA LEU A 112 7.26 2.62 8.12
C LEU A 112 7.79 3.58 9.20
N LEU A 113 8.88 4.30 8.93
CA LEU A 113 9.42 5.31 9.84
C LEU A 113 8.55 6.57 9.87
N GLU A 114 8.06 7.04 8.72
CA GLU A 114 7.07 8.12 8.59
C GLU A 114 5.79 7.79 9.36
N ALA A 115 5.23 6.59 9.18
CA ALA A 115 4.03 6.15 9.89
C ALA A 115 4.25 6.02 11.42
N ARG A 116 5.45 5.60 11.86
CA ARG A 116 5.82 5.55 13.28
C ARG A 116 6.03 6.95 13.86
N ALA A 117 6.65 7.87 13.11
CA ALA A 117 6.83 9.27 13.49
C ALA A 117 5.48 9.98 13.64
N ALA A 118 4.56 9.80 12.69
CA ALA A 118 3.20 10.34 12.75
C ALA A 118 2.44 9.84 14.00
N ARG A 119 2.53 8.55 14.34
CA ARG A 119 1.93 7.99 15.57
C ARG A 119 2.53 8.59 16.85
N ARG A 120 3.83 8.90 16.87
CA ARG A 120 4.51 9.49 18.03
C ARG A 120 4.04 10.94 18.27
N VAL A 121 3.82 11.71 17.21
CA VAL A 121 3.29 13.09 17.27
C VAL A 121 1.82 13.13 17.72
N ILE A 122 1.00 12.18 17.28
CA ILE A 122 -0.40 12.08 17.73
C ILE A 122 -0.46 11.75 19.23
N SER A 123 0.37 10.81 19.70
CA SER A 123 0.43 10.42 21.12
C SER A 123 0.95 11.54 22.04
N SER A 124 1.88 12.38 21.56
CA SER A 124 2.37 13.52 22.34
C SER A 124 1.34 14.66 22.40
N ARG A 125 0.64 14.96 21.30
CA ARG A 125 -0.46 15.94 21.27
C ARG A 125 -1.64 15.53 22.16
N ALA A 126 -2.01 14.25 22.15
CA ALA A 126 -3.06 13.72 23.04
C ALA A 126 -2.71 13.91 24.53
N ARG A 127 -1.46 13.62 24.93
CA ARG A 127 -0.98 13.83 26.31
C ARG A 127 -0.94 15.30 26.72
N VAL A 128 -0.56 16.20 25.82
CA VAL A 128 -0.57 17.65 26.09
C VAL A 128 -2.01 18.13 26.28
N SER A 129 -2.95 17.68 25.45
CA SER A 129 -4.38 18.02 25.57
C SER A 129 -4.97 17.56 26.91
N GLU A 130 -4.67 16.35 27.36
CA GLU A 130 -5.12 15.86 28.68
C GLU A 130 -4.49 16.64 29.85
N LYS A 131 -3.21 17.01 29.74
CA LYS A 131 -2.52 17.80 30.78
C LYS A 131 -3.07 19.22 30.89
N VAL A 132 -3.35 19.87 29.76
CA VAL A 132 -4.00 21.20 29.70
C VAL A 132 -5.40 21.13 30.32
N GLN A 133 -6.21 20.14 29.95
CA GLN A 133 -7.56 19.97 30.53
C GLN A 133 -7.53 19.68 32.04
N ARG A 134 -6.55 18.91 32.54
CA ARG A 134 -6.37 18.69 34.00
C ARG A 134 -5.95 19.95 34.75
N LEU A 135 -5.13 20.81 34.15
CA LEU A 135 -4.70 22.06 34.77
C LEU A 135 -5.83 23.10 34.82
N SER A 136 -6.69 23.15 33.80
CA SER A 136 -7.90 24.00 33.82
C SER A 136 -8.94 23.56 34.87
N ARG A 137 -9.05 22.26 35.17
CA ARG A 137 -9.97 21.76 36.23
C ARG A 137 -9.51 22.09 37.64
N LYS A 138 -8.19 22.08 37.91
CA LYS A 138 -7.64 22.46 39.23
C LYS A 138 -7.78 23.95 39.57
N GLY A 139 -8.13 24.80 38.59
CA GLY A 139 -8.36 26.23 38.80
C GLY A 139 -9.79 26.60 39.20
N VAL A 140 -10.77 25.71 39.01
CA VAL A 140 -12.20 26.02 39.26
C VAL A 140 -12.65 25.64 40.67
N ASP A 141 -12.01 24.66 41.32
CA ASP A 141 -12.40 24.19 42.67
C ASP A 141 -11.97 25.11 43.82
N ARG A 142 -11.13 26.13 43.57
CA ARG A 142 -10.68 27.07 44.62
C ARG A 142 -11.58 28.30 44.79
N LYS A 143 -12.55 28.53 43.88
CA LYS A 143 -13.45 29.70 43.91
C LYS A 143 -14.86 29.44 44.46
N ARG A 144 -15.15 28.24 44.97
CA ARG A 144 -16.48 27.89 45.53
C ARG A 144 -16.53 27.76 47.06
N SER A 145 -15.51 28.23 47.77
CA SER A 145 -15.42 28.10 49.24
C SER A 145 -15.34 29.45 49.99
N LYS A 146 -15.87 30.54 49.42
CA LYS A 146 -15.84 31.89 50.04
C LYS A 146 -17.19 32.65 50.04
N HIS A 147 -18.32 31.95 49.93
CA HIS A 147 -19.64 32.58 50.10
C HIS A 147 -20.51 31.75 51.03
N LEU A 148 -20.35 31.99 52.34
CA LEU A 148 -21.35 31.74 53.41
C LEU A 148 -20.70 32.15 54.74
N ALA A 149 -20.57 33.46 54.99
CA ALA A 149 -20.33 34.03 56.33
C ALA A 149 -20.40 35.56 56.26
N SER A 150 -21.61 36.12 56.25
CA SER A 150 -21.83 37.53 56.61
C SER A 150 -23.32 37.80 56.78
N HIS A 151 -23.89 37.32 57.88
CA HIS A 151 -25.06 37.95 58.49
C HIS A 151 -24.69 38.33 59.93
N PRO A 152 -24.75 39.63 60.29
CA PRO A 152 -24.47 40.09 61.65
C PRO A 152 -25.65 39.72 62.58
N PRO A 153 -25.38 39.49 63.88
CA PRO A 153 -26.42 39.17 64.84
C PRO A 153 -27.29 40.40 65.15
N VAL A 154 -28.61 40.22 65.04
CA VAL A 154 -29.63 41.13 65.54
C VAL A 154 -29.71 41.01 67.07
N SER A 155 -29.59 42.16 67.73
CA SER A 155 -29.79 42.39 69.16
C SER A 155 -31.24 42.75 69.44
N GLU A 156 -31.90 42.05 70.36
CA GLU A 156 -33.16 42.41 71.06
C GLU A 156 -33.53 41.17 71.91
N GLY A 157 -33.88 41.20 73.19
CA GLY A 157 -34.02 42.21 74.23
C GLY A 157 -34.26 41.44 75.55
#